data_AF-A0AAD7DH55-F1
#
_entry.id   AF-A0AAD7DH55-F1
#
_cell.length_a   1.000
_cell.length_b   1.000
_cell.length_c   1.000
_cell.angle_alpha   90.00
_cell.angle_beta   90.00
_cell.angle_gamma   90.00
#
_symmetry.space_group_name_H-M   'P 1'
#
loop_
_entity.id
_entity.type
_entity.pdbx_description
1 polymer ?
#
loop_
_entity_poly.entity_id
_entity_poly.type
_entity_poly.pdbx_seq_one_letter_code
_entity_poly.pdbx_strand_id
1 'polypeptide(L)' 'MPWRSFLKLIRDLGFTYDASTAGSALRFDPPHANDVAITFHKPHPDPTIHPVIAREFGKKLMKNYGWSEVDLP' A
#
# COMPACT_ATOMS: atom_id res chain seq x y z
N MET A 1 -7.84 -10.24 -1.67
CA MET A 1 -6.64 -10.07 -2.52
C MET A 1 -5.41 -10.55 -1.76
N PRO A 2 -4.55 -11.44 -2.31
CA PRO A 2 -3.31 -11.83 -1.63
C PRO A 2 -2.38 -10.62 -1.39
N TRP A 3 -1.69 -10.57 -0.24
CA TRP A 3 -0.75 -9.49 0.07
C TRP A 3 0.31 -9.28 -1.02
N ARG A 4 0.83 -10.36 -1.60
CA ARG A 4 1.80 -10.29 -2.71
C ARG A 4 1.25 -9.58 -3.95
N SER A 5 -0.04 -9.73 -4.23
CA SER A 5 -0.70 -9.03 -5.34
C SER A 5 -0.78 -7.53 -5.07
N PHE A 6 -1.04 -7.13 -3.83
CA PHE A 6 -0.99 -5.72 -3.43
C PHE A 6 0.42 -5.14 -3.54
N LEU A 7 1.46 -5.87 -3.10
CA LEU A 7 2.85 -5.45 -3.27
C LEU A 7 3.23 -5.23 -4.75
N LYS A 8 2.74 -6.10 -5.65
CA LYS A 8 2.92 -5.92 -7.08
C LYS A 8 2.19 -4.65 -7.56
N LEU A 9 0.92 -4.48 -7.20
CA LEU A 9 0.10 -3.33 -7.60
C LEU A 9 0.73 -2.01 -7.15
N ILE A 10 1.13 -1.88 -5.89
CA ILE A 10 1.69 -0.61 -5.38
C ILE A 10 3.04 -0.28 -6.02
N ARG A 11 3.84 -1.30 -6.37
CA ARG A 11 5.07 -1.12 -7.16
C ARG A 11 4.77 -0.70 -8.59
N ASP A 12 3.75 -1.29 -9.22
CA ASP A 12 3.32 -0.92 -10.57
C ASP A 12 2.79 0.54 -10.61
N LEU A 13 2.34 1.09 -9.47
CA LEU A 13 2.03 2.51 -9.26
C LEU A 13 3.26 3.39 -8.97
N GLY A 14 4.47 2.84 -9.02
CA GLY A 14 5.72 3.58 -8.85
C GLY A 14 6.23 3.70 -7.41
N PHE A 15 5.55 3.09 -6.42
CA PHE A 15 6.07 3.06 -5.06
C PHE A 15 7.24 2.08 -4.94
N THR A 16 8.16 2.39 -4.02
CA THR A 16 9.24 1.48 -3.62
C THR A 16 9.09 1.10 -2.15
N TYR A 17 9.64 -0.04 -1.74
CA TYR A 17 9.64 -0.47 -0.34
C TYR A 17 10.83 -1.38 -0.06
N ASP A 18 11.29 -1.39 1.19
CA ASP A 18 12.37 -2.29 1.64
C ASP A 18 11.79 -3.59 2.23
N ALA A 19 11.93 -4.68 1.47
CA ALA A 19 11.49 -6.01 1.84
C ALA A 19 12.37 -6.70 2.90
N SER A 20 13.53 -6.13 3.24
CA SER A 20 14.45 -6.70 4.25
C SER A 20 14.02 -6.39 5.69
N THR A 21 13.06 -5.48 5.87
CA THR A 21 12.52 -5.15 7.18
C THR A 21 11.74 -6.32 7.78
N ALA A 22 12.26 -6.89 8.87
CA ALA A 22 11.57 -7.92 9.63
C ALA A 22 10.38 -7.29 10.38
N GLY A 23 9.17 -7.47 9.86
CA GLY A 23 7.96 -6.95 10.50
C GLY A 23 6.68 -7.17 9.69
N SER A 24 5.54 -7.01 10.35
CA SER A 24 4.24 -6.96 9.67
C SER A 24 3.94 -5.57 9.12
N ALA A 25 4.72 -4.54 9.43
CA ALA A 25 4.56 -3.18 8.91
C ALA A 25 5.63 -2.88 7.87
N LEU A 26 5.23 -2.52 6.66
CA LEU A 26 6.14 -2.12 5.59
C LEU A 26 5.91 -0.65 5.24
N ARG A 27 7.01 0.11 5.15
CA ARG A 27 7.04 1.47 4.62
C ARG A 27 7.16 1.44 3.10
N PHE A 28 6.36 2.27 2.44
CA PHE A 28 6.34 2.49 1.00
C PHE A 28 6.67 3.94 0.72
N ASP A 29 7.69 4.18 -0.09
CA ASP A 29 8.12 5.50 -0.53
C ASP A 29 7.47 5.81 -1.90
N PRO A 30 6.78 6.96 -2.04
CA PRO A 30 6.03 7.34 -3.23
C PRO A 30 6.95 7.73 -4.40
N PRO A 31 6.45 7.69 -5.65
CA PRO A 31 7.24 8.07 -6.84
C PRO A 31 7.59 9.56 -6.90
N HIS A 32 6.78 10.43 -6.27
CA HIS A 32 7.03 11.86 -6.24
C HIS A 32 7.83 12.24 -4.99
N ALA A 33 8.98 12.91 -5.17
CA ALA A 33 9.90 13.23 -4.08
C ALA A 33 9.33 14.16 -2.99
N ASN A 34 8.26 14.90 -3.30
CA ASN A 34 7.59 15.79 -2.35
C ASN A 34 6.50 15.08 -1.54
N ASP A 35 6.13 13.86 -1.92
CA ASP A 35 5.10 13.08 -1.24
C ASP A 35 5.68 12.33 -0.03
N VAL A 36 4.87 12.20 1.01
CA VAL A 36 5.30 11.55 2.26
C VAL A 36 5.14 10.04 2.15
N ALA A 37 6.10 9.30 2.70
CA ALA A 37 6.03 7.83 2.79
C ALA A 37 4.80 7.34 3.57
N ILE A 38 4.30 6.17 3.21
CA ILE A 38 3.13 5.54 3.83
C ILE A 38 3.49 4.16 4.37
N THR A 39 2.87 3.75 5.47
CA THR A 39 3.07 2.41 6.06
C THR A 39 1.79 1.59 5.97
N PHE A 40 1.90 0.34 5.50
CA PHE A 40 0.82 -0.64 5.52
C PHE A 40 1.21 -1.89 6.30
N HIS A 41 0.23 -2.46 6.98
CA HIS A 41 0.41 -3.71 7.73
C HIS A 41 -0.01 -4.90 6.87
N LYS A 42 0.88 -5.87 6.72
CA LYS A 42 0.59 -7.20 6.21
C LYS A 42 -0.43 -7.88 7.11
N PRO A 43 -1.58 -8.32 6.58
CA PRO A 43 -2.56 -9.10 7.33
C PRO A 43 -1.95 -10.38 7.93
N HIS A 44 -2.41 -10.74 9.12
CA HIS A 44 -1.98 -11.93 9.87
C HIS A 44 -3.17 -12.51 10.66
N PRO A 45 -3.31 -13.85 10.82
CA PRO A 45 -2.42 -14.91 10.31
C PRO A 45 -2.53 -15.18 8.82
N ASP A 46 -3.69 -14.91 8.22
CA ASP A 46 -3.88 -15.03 6.77
C ASP A 46 -3.35 -13.77 6.07
N PRO A 47 -2.35 -13.87 5.17
CA PRO A 47 -1.81 -12.74 4.42
C PRO A 47 -2.74 -12.32 3.25
N THR A 48 -4.04 -12.30 3.48
CA THR A 48 -5.07 -11.88 2.53
C THR A 48 -5.66 -10.54 2.95
N ILE A 49 -5.64 -9.58 2.04
CA ILE A 49 -6.34 -8.31 2.19
C ILE A 49 -7.82 -8.56 1.88
N HIS A 50 -8.65 -8.54 2.93
CA HIS A 50 -10.10 -8.58 2.83
C HIS A 50 -10.68 -7.22 2.43
N PRO A 51 -11.93 -7.15 1.92
CA PRO A 51 -12.54 -5.91 1.43
C PRO A 51 -12.50 -4.74 2.43
N VAL A 52 -12.65 -5.02 3.72
CA VAL A 52 -12.56 -3.99 4.77
C VAL A 52 -11.16 -3.38 4.82
N ILE A 53 -10.11 -4.20 4.83
CA ILE A 53 -8.71 -3.73 4.86
C ILE A 53 -8.37 -3.00 3.55
N ALA A 54 -8.83 -3.51 2.41
CA ALA A 54 -8.63 -2.86 1.12
C ALA A 54 -9.21 -1.44 1.11
N ARG A 55 -10.42 -1.25 1.65
CA ARG A 55 -11.05 0.07 1.76
C ARG A 55 -10.27 1.00 2.67
N GLU A 56 -9.75 0.51 3.80
CA GLU A 56 -8.92 1.32 4.69
C GLU A 56 -7.59 1.70 4.03
N PHE A 57 -7.01 0.83 3.21
CA PHE A 57 -5.81 1.17 2.43
C PHE A 57 -6.11 2.24 1.39
N GLY A 58 -7.21 2.09 0.64
CA GLY A 58 -7.69 3.09 -0.32
C GLY A 58 -7.85 4.45 0.35
N LYS A 59 -8.62 4.55 1.43
CA LYS A 59 -8.80 5.80 2.20
C LYS A 59 -7.48 6.44 2.62
N LYS A 60 -6.49 5.62 3.02
CA LYS A 60 -5.18 6.11 3.44
C LYS A 60 -4.39 6.68 2.25
N LEU A 61 -4.43 6.02 1.10
CA LEU A 61 -3.84 6.53 -0.15
C LEU A 61 -4.52 7.85 -0.57
N MET A 62 -5.85 7.90 -0.56
CA MET A 62 -6.61 9.13 -0.88
C MET A 62 -6.24 10.27 0.06
N LYS A 63 -6.15 10.02 1.37
CA LYS A 63 -5.80 11.02 2.37
C LYS A 63 -4.36 11.55 2.18
N ASN A 64 -3.42 10.68 1.83
CA ASN A 64 -2.01 11.03 1.74
C ASN A 64 -1.63 11.66 0.40
N TYR A 65 -2.27 11.24 -0.69
CA TYR A 65 -1.86 11.59 -2.06
C TYR A 65 -2.97 12.24 -2.88
N GLY A 66 -4.17 12.42 -2.30
CA GLY A 66 -5.31 13.07 -2.98
C GLY A 66 -5.92 12.25 -4.10
N TRP A 67 -5.54 10.98 -4.26
CA TRP A 67 -6.06 10.10 -5.30
C TRP A 67 -7.58 9.93 -5.13
N SER A 68 -8.32 10.01 -6.22
CA SER A 68 -9.74 9.63 -6.27
C SER A 68 -9.87 8.16 -6.67
N GLU A 69 -11.02 7.52 -6.45
CA GLU A 69 -11.28 6.15 -6.94
C GLU A 69 -11.07 5.99 -8.46
N VAL A 70 -11.04 7.11 -9.19
CA VAL A 70 -10.87 7.20 -10.64
C VAL A 70 -9.40 7.11 -11.07
N ASP A 71 -8.46 7.30 -10.14
CA ASP A 71 -7.01 7.33 -10.42
C ASP A 71 -6.32 5.97 -10.15
N LEU A 72 -7.06 4.97 -9.68
CA LEU A 72 -6.58 3.60 -9.49
C LEU A 72 -6.89 2.76 -10.73
N PRO A 73 -5.88 2.13 -11.37
CA PRO A 73 -6.07 1.30 -12.57
C PRO A 73 -6.85 0.01 -12.31
#